data_AF-A0A9E4LNN7-F1
#
_entry.id   AF-A0A9E4LNN7-F1
#
_cell.length_a   1.000
_cell.length_b   1.000
_cell.length_c   1.000
_cell.angle_alpha   90.00
_cell.angle_beta   90.00
_cell.angle_gamma   90.00
#
_symmetry.space_group_name_H-M   'P 1'
#
loop_
_entity.id
_entity.type
_entity.pdbx_description
1 polymer ?
#
loop_
_entity_poly.entity_id
_entity_poly.type
_entity_poly.pdbx_seq_one_letter_code
_entity_poly.pdbx_strand_id
1 'polypeptide(L)'
;MELIDTHAHIYDKRFRDDFDEMIARSHNEGVGTIIAPATEPRDFPKLHELKEKYTEIEIALGTHPHSAAKVTDDELQELPEHIHQCRAIAIGEIGLDYYYNFTPRDRQHQVFRHQLQVAKELKLPAVIHNRESDDDLLQILKEEQDGSLHFQLHCFSSSLEVLYRALDLGAMISFTGNITFKKSTLDSQVQEVPDDRLMIETDSPYMTPVPQRGKQNEPSFLGQVVKKIASLRNVPTEMIAEMTTQNARRFFALPLMIALAFFALTDLPLHAQGDTPEPVVSIDTSQQEDPYDKLFGIAPHVTSTTFLIDRVTQTTALSPGLWITFSPLQPLGYNRLQFDFIYTPARVSTIPDPVSDSVIKKVLGDREFDFENIHNTFNFLLQFNWNPKSFINFYASIGYTLFYNSYGVDKILITDVGDTNLGNFDETEGGLGGALGLTMNLETPPGIVAPTAEFHYSQVLGDRLLSRRHGDVFALSQIRLGIIFYPKISQYLGLDLRE
;
A
#
# COMPACT_ATOMS: atom_id res chain seq x y z
N MET A 1 -7.50 10.64 7.00
CA MET A 1 -7.83 9.48 7.86
C MET A 1 -8.34 8.40 6.94
N GLU A 2 -7.69 7.24 6.90
CA GLU A 2 -8.11 6.12 6.07
C GLU A 2 -8.99 5.18 6.90
N LEU A 3 -10.14 4.78 6.34
CA LEU A 3 -11.12 3.88 6.94
C LEU A 3 -11.38 2.69 6.03
N ILE A 4 -11.71 1.56 6.63
CA ILE A 4 -12.17 0.36 5.95
C ILE A 4 -13.57 0.04 6.45
N ASP A 5 -14.53 0.01 5.54
CA ASP A 5 -15.88 -0.48 5.82
C ASP A 5 -15.89 -2.00 5.71
N THR A 6 -15.90 -2.71 6.84
CA THR A 6 -15.78 -4.18 6.81
C THR A 6 -17.04 -4.90 6.37
N HIS A 7 -18.16 -4.19 6.18
CA HIS A 7 -19.42 -4.82 5.76
C HIS A 7 -20.38 -3.81 5.15
N ALA A 8 -20.59 -3.89 3.83
CA ALA A 8 -21.61 -3.10 3.14
C ALA A 8 -22.21 -3.81 1.92
N HIS A 9 -23.54 -3.91 1.87
CA HIS A 9 -24.31 -4.43 0.74
C HIS A 9 -24.49 -3.38 -0.37
N ILE A 10 -23.37 -2.86 -0.88
CA ILE A 10 -23.34 -1.82 -1.92
C ILE A 10 -23.96 -2.26 -3.25
N TYR A 11 -24.04 -3.58 -3.50
CA TYR A 11 -24.73 -4.14 -4.67
C TYR A 11 -26.27 -4.14 -4.52
N ASP A 12 -26.84 -3.63 -3.43
CA ASP A 12 -28.28 -3.47 -3.30
C ASP A 12 -28.84 -2.54 -4.38
N LYS A 13 -30.06 -2.84 -4.87
CA LYS A 13 -30.74 -2.03 -5.90
C LYS A 13 -30.88 -0.55 -5.53
N ARG A 14 -30.85 -0.21 -4.25
CA ARG A 14 -30.91 1.16 -3.72
C ARG A 14 -29.73 2.05 -4.13
N PHE A 15 -28.61 1.46 -4.55
CA PHE A 15 -27.44 2.20 -5.04
C PHE A 15 -27.34 2.21 -6.57
N ARG A 16 -28.29 1.60 -7.28
CA ARG A 16 -28.16 1.38 -8.74
C ARG A 16 -27.97 2.67 -9.54
N ASP A 17 -28.68 3.73 -9.14
CA ASP A 17 -28.73 4.99 -9.90
C ASP A 17 -27.63 5.97 -9.48
N ASP A 18 -26.94 5.74 -8.36
CA ASP A 18 -25.94 6.64 -7.78
C ASP A 18 -24.66 5.93 -7.30
N PHE A 19 -24.35 4.75 -7.86
CA PHE A 19 -23.26 3.89 -7.37
C PHE A 19 -21.90 4.59 -7.49
N ASP A 20 -21.59 5.17 -8.65
CA ASP A 20 -20.32 5.86 -8.90
C ASP A 20 -20.16 7.06 -7.96
N GLU A 21 -21.23 7.83 -7.77
CA GLU A 21 -21.23 8.95 -6.83
C GLU A 21 -21.12 8.49 -5.37
N MET A 22 -21.71 7.34 -5.02
CA MET A 22 -21.62 6.76 -3.68
C MET A 22 -20.19 6.32 -3.36
N ILE A 23 -19.49 5.68 -4.30
CA ILE A 23 -18.06 5.34 -4.16
C ILE A 23 -17.23 6.62 -4.02
N ALA A 24 -17.46 7.64 -4.86
CA ALA A 24 -16.75 8.91 -4.78
C ALA A 24 -16.97 9.63 -3.43
N ARG A 25 -18.20 9.65 -2.90
CA ARG A 25 -18.51 10.19 -1.56
C ARG A 25 -17.77 9.43 -0.47
N SER A 26 -17.73 8.11 -0.57
CA SER A 26 -17.05 7.23 0.39
C SER A 26 -15.55 7.51 0.43
N HIS A 27 -14.91 7.60 -0.74
CA HIS A 27 -13.50 7.96 -0.86
C HIS A 27 -13.20 9.37 -0.30
N ASN A 28 -14.05 10.36 -0.58
CA ASN A 28 -13.88 11.72 -0.08
C ASN A 28 -13.95 11.82 1.46
N GLU A 29 -14.71 10.94 2.11
CA GLU A 29 -14.78 10.82 3.57
C GLU A 29 -13.67 9.91 4.15
N GLY A 30 -12.75 9.43 3.31
CA GLY A 30 -11.59 8.64 3.71
C GLY A 30 -11.83 7.13 3.78
N VAL A 31 -12.97 6.63 3.28
CA VAL A 31 -13.22 5.18 3.17
C VAL A 31 -12.52 4.64 1.94
N GLY A 32 -11.34 4.04 2.14
CA GLY A 32 -10.46 3.55 1.07
C GLY A 32 -10.73 2.12 0.63
N THR A 33 -11.41 1.33 1.48
CA THR A 33 -11.80 -0.05 1.14
C THR A 33 -13.18 -0.36 1.71
N ILE A 34 -14.00 -1.05 0.92
CA ILE A 34 -15.34 -1.51 1.28
C ILE A 34 -15.38 -3.01 1.02
N ILE A 35 -15.73 -3.79 2.05
CA ILE A 35 -15.92 -5.23 1.93
C ILE A 35 -17.41 -5.50 1.72
N ALA A 36 -17.73 -6.05 0.56
CA ALA A 36 -19.09 -6.35 0.12
C ALA A 36 -19.37 -7.86 0.23
N PRO A 37 -20.14 -8.31 1.24
CA PRO A 37 -20.44 -9.72 1.41
C PRO A 37 -21.69 -10.13 0.61
N ALA A 38 -21.65 -11.33 0.04
CA ALA A 38 -22.79 -11.91 -0.65
C ALA A 38 -23.87 -12.37 0.33
N THR A 39 -25.12 -12.28 -0.10
CA THR A 39 -26.26 -12.84 0.63
C THR A 39 -26.71 -14.19 0.11
N GLU A 40 -26.45 -14.48 -1.17
CA GLU A 40 -26.80 -15.74 -1.83
C GLU A 40 -25.97 -15.95 -3.11
N PRO A 41 -25.78 -17.20 -3.58
CA PRO A 41 -24.92 -17.53 -4.71
C PRO A 41 -25.21 -16.75 -6.01
N ARG A 42 -26.48 -16.43 -6.27
CA ARG A 42 -26.87 -15.64 -7.45
C ARG A 42 -26.27 -14.23 -7.48
N ASP A 43 -25.80 -13.71 -6.35
CA ASP A 43 -25.18 -12.39 -6.26
C ASP A 43 -23.68 -12.43 -6.58
N PHE A 44 -23.05 -13.62 -6.63
CA PHE A 44 -21.60 -13.75 -6.83
C PHE A 44 -21.10 -13.10 -8.12
N PRO A 45 -21.74 -13.30 -9.30
CA PRO A 45 -21.28 -12.66 -10.53
C PRO A 45 -21.32 -11.13 -10.46
N LYS A 46 -22.32 -10.58 -9.77
CA LYS A 46 -22.47 -9.13 -9.61
C LYS A 46 -21.38 -8.56 -8.70
N LEU A 47 -21.08 -9.24 -7.59
CA LEU A 47 -20.00 -8.84 -6.69
C LEU A 47 -18.64 -8.93 -7.38
N HIS A 48 -18.41 -9.99 -8.16
CA HIS A 48 -17.21 -10.12 -8.96
C HIS A 48 -17.05 -8.97 -9.96
N GLU A 49 -18.11 -8.60 -10.69
CA GLU A 49 -18.09 -7.45 -11.60
C GLU A 49 -17.73 -6.14 -10.87
N LEU A 50 -18.29 -5.92 -9.68
CA LEU A 50 -17.96 -4.74 -8.88
C LEU A 50 -16.50 -4.74 -8.44
N LYS A 51 -15.97 -5.87 -7.98
CA LYS A 51 -14.55 -6.00 -7.62
C LYS A 51 -13.62 -5.75 -8.80
N GLU A 52 -13.94 -6.26 -10.00
CA GLU A 52 -13.13 -5.99 -11.20
C GLU A 52 -13.17 -4.52 -11.61
N LYS A 53 -14.27 -3.82 -11.35
CA LYS A 53 -14.46 -2.44 -11.77
C LYS A 53 -13.88 -1.40 -10.81
N TYR A 54 -13.91 -1.66 -9.50
CA TYR A 54 -13.48 -0.70 -8.48
C TYR A 54 -12.43 -1.32 -7.55
N THR A 55 -11.26 -0.70 -7.49
CA THR A 55 -10.13 -1.15 -6.66
C THR A 55 -10.39 -1.04 -5.16
N GLU A 56 -11.35 -0.21 -4.77
CA GLU A 56 -11.79 0.01 -3.39
C GLU A 56 -12.71 -1.11 -2.89
N ILE A 57 -13.21 -1.98 -3.77
CA ILE A 57 -14.18 -3.02 -3.42
C ILE A 57 -13.48 -4.36 -3.29
N GLU A 58 -13.59 -4.91 -2.08
CA GLU A 58 -13.27 -6.28 -1.79
C GLU A 58 -14.55 -7.07 -1.53
N ILE A 59 -14.52 -8.38 -1.74
CA ILE A 59 -15.75 -9.20 -1.67
C ILE A 59 -15.56 -10.40 -0.75
N ALA A 60 -16.64 -10.73 -0.06
CA ALA A 60 -16.81 -12.00 0.64
C ALA A 60 -17.94 -12.77 -0.05
N LEU A 61 -17.78 -14.09 -0.23
CA LEU A 61 -18.85 -14.92 -0.81
C LEU A 61 -19.32 -15.96 0.19
N GLY A 62 -20.63 -16.16 0.22
CA GLY A 62 -21.30 -17.04 1.15
C GLY A 62 -22.81 -16.99 0.96
N THR A 63 -23.51 -17.76 1.79
CA THR A 63 -24.96 -17.85 1.82
C THR A 63 -25.46 -17.44 3.20
N HIS A 64 -26.20 -16.34 3.24
CA HIS A 64 -26.83 -15.79 4.43
C HIS A 64 -27.90 -16.76 4.97
N PRO A 65 -28.16 -16.83 6.30
CA PRO A 65 -29.16 -17.72 6.89
C PRO A 65 -30.56 -17.64 6.25
N HIS A 66 -30.98 -16.46 5.81
CA HIS A 66 -32.25 -16.25 5.07
C HIS A 66 -32.33 -16.98 3.72
N SER A 67 -31.18 -17.29 3.11
CA SER A 67 -31.09 -17.95 1.81
C SER A 67 -30.65 -19.41 1.91
N ALA A 68 -30.36 -19.90 3.12
CA ALA A 68 -29.91 -21.28 3.35
C ALA A 68 -30.91 -22.36 2.87
N ALA A 69 -32.22 -22.06 2.78
CA ALA A 69 -33.21 -22.97 2.19
C ALA A 69 -33.18 -23.02 0.65
N LYS A 70 -32.60 -22.01 0.01
CA LYS A 70 -32.61 -21.86 -1.46
C LYS A 70 -31.38 -22.47 -2.12
N VAL A 71 -30.28 -22.59 -1.37
CA VAL A 71 -29.04 -23.19 -1.86
C VAL A 71 -29.14 -24.71 -1.84
N THR A 72 -28.79 -25.34 -2.94
CA THR A 72 -28.67 -26.79 -3.06
C THR A 72 -27.35 -27.29 -2.47
N ASP A 73 -27.24 -28.59 -2.21
CA ASP A 73 -25.99 -29.15 -1.68
C ASP A 73 -24.85 -29.10 -2.72
N ASP A 74 -25.17 -29.18 -4.01
CA ASP A 74 -24.20 -29.02 -5.10
C ASP A 74 -23.66 -27.57 -5.14
N GLU A 75 -24.53 -26.56 -5.09
CA GLU A 75 -24.12 -25.14 -5.03
C GLU A 75 -23.28 -24.82 -3.79
N LEU A 76 -23.51 -25.51 -2.65
CA LEU A 76 -22.66 -25.38 -1.47
C LEU A 76 -21.26 -25.97 -1.69
N GLN A 77 -21.16 -27.07 -2.44
CA GLN A 77 -19.88 -27.71 -2.76
C GLN A 77 -19.07 -26.90 -3.78
N GLU A 78 -19.72 -26.11 -4.63
CA GLU A 78 -19.08 -25.23 -5.61
C GLU A 78 -18.51 -23.93 -4.99
N LEU A 79 -18.81 -23.64 -3.71
CA LEU A 79 -18.34 -22.41 -3.05
C LEU A 79 -16.82 -22.19 -3.14
N PRO A 80 -15.93 -23.17 -2.90
CA PRO A 80 -14.48 -22.97 -3.03
C PRO A 80 -14.06 -22.53 -4.44
N GLU A 81 -14.70 -23.08 -5.48
CA GLU A 81 -14.42 -22.73 -6.87
C GLU A 81 -14.82 -21.28 -7.16
N HIS A 82 -15.99 -20.85 -6.67
CA HIS A 82 -16.41 -19.46 -6.77
C HIS A 82 -15.49 -18.50 -6.00
N ILE A 83 -15.05 -18.86 -4.79
CA ILE A 83 -14.09 -18.06 -4.02
C ILE A 83 -12.80 -17.83 -4.82
N HIS A 84 -12.26 -18.88 -5.43
CA HIS A 84 -11.07 -18.78 -6.28
C HIS A 84 -11.31 -17.95 -7.54
N GLN A 85 -12.40 -18.20 -8.27
CA GLN A 85 -12.73 -17.51 -9.52
C GLN A 85 -12.94 -16.01 -9.30
N CYS A 86 -13.66 -15.63 -8.25
CA CYS A 86 -13.98 -14.24 -7.96
C CYS A 86 -12.90 -13.53 -7.14
N ARG A 87 -11.83 -14.23 -6.73
CA ARG A 87 -10.76 -13.71 -5.86
C ARG A 87 -11.33 -13.12 -4.56
N ALA A 88 -12.30 -13.80 -3.96
CA ALA A 88 -12.91 -13.36 -2.71
C ALA A 88 -11.94 -13.49 -1.54
N ILE A 89 -11.97 -12.52 -0.63
CA ILE A 89 -11.00 -12.42 0.49
C ILE A 89 -11.54 -12.99 1.81
N ALA A 90 -12.81 -13.40 1.83
CA ALA A 90 -13.49 -13.91 3.01
C ALA A 90 -14.68 -14.80 2.62
N ILE A 91 -15.13 -15.63 3.58
CA ILE A 91 -16.37 -16.39 3.48
C ILE A 91 -17.47 -15.60 4.19
N GLY A 92 -18.48 -15.13 3.48
CA GLY A 92 -19.48 -14.23 4.07
C GLY A 92 -20.50 -13.69 3.07
N GLU A 93 -21.70 -13.32 3.49
CA GLU A 93 -22.20 -13.34 4.87
C GLU A 93 -22.81 -14.71 5.20
N ILE A 94 -22.42 -15.29 6.34
CA ILE A 94 -22.86 -16.62 6.79
C ILE A 94 -23.33 -16.54 8.25
N GLY A 95 -24.05 -17.53 8.78
CA GLY A 95 -24.41 -17.54 10.21
C GLY A 95 -25.85 -17.95 10.46
N LEU A 96 -26.46 -17.39 11.51
CA LEU A 96 -27.80 -17.74 12.00
C LEU A 96 -28.68 -16.51 12.22
N ASP A 97 -29.96 -16.58 11.82
CA ASP A 97 -31.00 -15.58 12.13
C ASP A 97 -32.29 -16.28 12.56
N TYR A 98 -32.64 -16.11 13.85
CA TYR A 98 -33.86 -16.66 14.46
C TYR A 98 -34.96 -15.61 14.66
N TYR A 99 -34.69 -14.35 14.35
CA TYR A 99 -35.67 -13.27 14.46
C TYR A 99 -36.68 -13.34 13.32
N TYR A 100 -36.18 -13.40 12.08
CA TYR A 100 -37.05 -13.57 10.92
C TYR A 100 -37.38 -15.05 10.66
N ASN A 101 -36.42 -15.94 10.97
CA ASN A 101 -36.57 -17.39 10.94
C ASN A 101 -37.14 -17.91 9.60
N PHE A 102 -36.69 -17.35 8.48
CA PHE A 102 -37.20 -17.69 7.14
C PHE A 102 -36.78 -19.10 6.66
N THR A 103 -35.72 -19.64 7.23
CA THR A 103 -35.17 -20.97 6.91
C THR A 103 -35.23 -21.86 8.15
N PRO A 104 -35.59 -23.16 8.05
CA PRO A 104 -35.50 -24.10 9.17
C PRO A 104 -34.11 -24.10 9.81
N ARG A 105 -34.05 -24.09 11.14
CA ARG A 105 -32.80 -23.96 11.91
C ARG A 105 -31.76 -25.02 11.53
N ASP A 106 -32.19 -26.28 11.39
CA ASP A 106 -31.30 -27.38 10.99
C ASP A 106 -30.61 -27.11 9.64
N ARG A 107 -31.32 -26.49 8.69
CA ARG A 107 -30.72 -26.12 7.39
C ARG A 107 -29.77 -24.93 7.55
N GLN A 108 -30.10 -23.94 8.39
CA GLN A 108 -29.17 -22.85 8.70
C GLN A 108 -27.88 -23.41 9.33
N HIS A 109 -27.99 -24.36 10.26
CA HIS A 109 -26.84 -25.00 10.92
C HIS A 109 -25.96 -25.75 9.92
N GLN A 110 -26.57 -26.57 9.07
CA GLN A 110 -25.85 -27.33 8.05
C GLN A 110 -25.08 -26.41 7.10
N VAL A 111 -25.74 -25.40 6.56
CA VAL A 111 -25.15 -24.42 5.62
C VAL A 111 -24.06 -23.60 6.31
N PHE A 112 -24.27 -23.19 7.55
CA PHE A 112 -23.27 -22.43 8.31
C PHE A 112 -22.02 -23.25 8.57
N ARG A 113 -22.15 -24.49 9.05
CA ARG A 113 -21.00 -25.38 9.32
C ARG A 113 -20.18 -25.68 8.08
N HIS A 114 -20.84 -25.99 6.97
CA HIS A 114 -20.15 -26.26 5.70
C HIS A 114 -19.28 -25.05 5.29
N GLN A 115 -19.82 -23.83 5.41
CA GLN A 115 -19.09 -22.63 5.05
C GLN A 115 -17.94 -22.30 6.02
N LEU A 116 -18.08 -22.63 7.32
CA LEU A 116 -16.97 -22.55 8.28
C LEU A 116 -15.85 -23.54 7.96
N GLN A 117 -16.21 -24.74 7.48
CA GLN A 117 -15.22 -25.73 7.04
C GLN A 117 -14.47 -25.23 5.79
N VAL A 118 -15.18 -24.68 4.81
CA VAL A 118 -14.57 -24.03 3.64
C VAL A 118 -13.65 -22.88 4.05
N ALA A 119 -14.06 -22.04 5.01
CA ALA A 119 -13.22 -20.95 5.53
C ALA A 119 -11.89 -21.46 6.09
N LYS A 120 -11.92 -22.54 6.89
CA LYS A 120 -10.72 -23.19 7.43
C LYS A 120 -9.84 -23.81 6.33
N GLU A 121 -10.45 -24.54 5.39
CA GLU A 121 -9.73 -25.19 4.29
C GLU A 121 -8.98 -24.18 3.41
N LEU A 122 -9.63 -23.06 3.09
CA LEU A 122 -9.06 -21.98 2.28
C LEU A 122 -8.22 -20.98 3.08
N LYS A 123 -8.18 -21.10 4.42
CA LYS A 123 -7.53 -20.17 5.34
C LYS A 123 -8.01 -18.72 5.15
N LEU A 124 -9.30 -18.56 4.92
CA LEU A 124 -9.94 -17.26 4.77
C LEU A 124 -10.75 -16.91 6.02
N PRO A 125 -10.82 -15.62 6.41
CA PRO A 125 -11.69 -15.19 7.49
C PRO A 125 -13.17 -15.39 7.13
N ALA A 126 -13.99 -15.66 8.15
CA ALA A 126 -15.45 -15.71 8.02
C ALA A 126 -16.12 -14.42 8.52
N VAL A 127 -17.08 -13.88 7.76
CA VAL A 127 -17.93 -12.76 8.16
C VAL A 127 -19.30 -13.29 8.58
N ILE A 128 -19.59 -13.21 9.87
CA ILE A 128 -20.66 -13.97 10.52
C ILE A 128 -21.78 -13.08 11.00
N HIS A 129 -22.98 -13.37 10.52
CA HIS A 129 -24.27 -12.89 10.96
C HIS A 129 -24.77 -13.64 12.19
N ASN A 130 -25.32 -12.89 13.14
CA ASN A 130 -25.99 -13.46 14.30
C ASN A 130 -27.16 -12.59 14.72
N ARG A 131 -28.35 -13.19 14.84
CA ARG A 131 -29.52 -12.50 15.36
C ARG A 131 -30.46 -13.42 16.13
N GLU A 132 -30.59 -13.16 17.43
CA GLU A 132 -31.40 -13.96 18.36
C GLU A 132 -31.04 -15.46 18.39
N SER A 133 -29.79 -15.78 18.05
CA SER A 133 -29.25 -17.14 17.92
C SER A 133 -27.94 -17.36 18.69
N ASP A 134 -27.65 -16.50 19.68
CA ASP A 134 -26.37 -16.40 20.38
C ASP A 134 -25.81 -17.77 20.85
N ASP A 135 -26.62 -18.56 21.55
CA ASP A 135 -26.16 -19.82 22.14
C ASP A 135 -25.83 -20.89 21.09
N ASP A 136 -26.70 -21.06 20.09
CA ASP A 136 -26.48 -22.03 19.02
C ASP A 136 -25.28 -21.61 18.15
N LEU A 137 -25.17 -20.32 17.85
CA LEU A 137 -24.05 -19.77 17.08
C LEU A 137 -22.72 -20.01 17.79
N LEU A 138 -22.62 -19.64 19.08
CA LEU A 138 -21.42 -19.84 19.87
C LEU A 138 -21.09 -21.33 20.07
N GLN A 139 -22.10 -22.20 20.19
CA GLN A 139 -21.89 -23.64 20.27
C GLN A 139 -21.29 -24.19 18.97
N ILE A 140 -21.84 -23.82 17.81
CA ILE A 140 -21.31 -24.21 16.50
C ILE A 140 -19.87 -23.71 16.35
N LEU A 141 -19.61 -22.43 16.63
CA LEU A 141 -18.28 -21.85 16.54
C LEU A 141 -17.27 -22.56 17.44
N LYS A 142 -17.66 -22.86 18.68
CA LYS A 142 -16.81 -23.61 19.62
C LYS A 142 -16.47 -25.01 19.12
N GLU A 143 -17.41 -25.69 18.48
CA GLU A 143 -17.19 -27.03 17.93
C GLU A 143 -16.32 -27.01 16.67
N GLU A 144 -16.44 -25.96 15.83
CA GLU A 144 -15.64 -25.80 14.63
C GLU A 144 -14.26 -25.17 14.87
N GLN A 145 -14.05 -24.53 16.02
CA GLN A 145 -12.81 -23.85 16.35
C GLN A 145 -11.70 -24.85 16.72
N ASP A 146 -10.69 -24.96 15.85
CA ASP A 146 -9.51 -25.82 16.00
C ASP A 146 -8.18 -25.02 16.00
N GLY A 147 -8.27 -23.69 16.07
CA GLY A 147 -7.15 -22.76 15.99
C GLY A 147 -6.91 -22.19 14.60
N SER A 148 -7.56 -22.73 13.56
CA SER A 148 -7.46 -22.22 12.18
C SER A 148 -8.65 -21.33 11.77
N LEU A 149 -9.74 -21.34 12.55
CA LEU A 149 -10.92 -20.55 12.25
C LEU A 149 -10.73 -19.11 12.73
N HIS A 150 -10.65 -18.18 11.78
CA HIS A 150 -10.66 -16.73 12.03
C HIS A 150 -12.00 -16.16 11.60
N PHE A 151 -12.66 -15.40 12.46
CA PHE A 151 -13.99 -14.89 12.15
C PHE A 151 -14.31 -13.54 12.79
N GLN A 152 -15.19 -12.82 12.12
CA GLN A 152 -15.79 -11.56 12.56
C GLN A 152 -17.25 -11.82 12.89
N LEU A 153 -17.70 -11.39 14.08
CA LEU A 153 -19.12 -11.20 14.34
C LEU A 153 -19.50 -9.79 13.87
N HIS A 154 -20.13 -9.74 12.70
CA HIS A 154 -20.54 -8.48 12.10
C HIS A 154 -21.78 -7.94 12.84
N CYS A 155 -21.96 -6.61 12.80
CA CYS A 155 -23.09 -5.89 13.38
C CYS A 155 -23.44 -6.34 14.81
N PHE A 156 -22.42 -6.43 15.67
CA PHE A 156 -22.57 -7.01 17.00
C PHE A 156 -23.64 -6.25 17.80
N SER A 157 -24.60 -7.01 18.35
CA SER A 157 -25.75 -6.45 19.08
C SER A 157 -26.20 -7.29 20.28
N SER A 158 -25.37 -8.25 20.71
CA SER A 158 -25.68 -9.16 21.83
C SER A 158 -25.18 -8.65 23.19
N SER A 159 -25.39 -9.43 24.25
CA SER A 159 -25.01 -9.07 25.62
C SER A 159 -23.49 -9.08 25.84
N LEU A 160 -23.03 -8.48 26.95
CA LEU A 160 -21.62 -8.58 27.39
C LEU A 160 -21.16 -10.02 27.62
N GLU A 161 -22.04 -10.89 28.12
CA GLU A 161 -21.72 -12.31 28.31
C GLU A 161 -21.40 -12.99 26.97
N VAL A 162 -22.21 -12.72 25.95
CA VAL A 162 -22.00 -13.23 24.58
C VAL A 162 -20.72 -12.65 24.00
N LEU A 163 -20.42 -11.38 24.24
CA LEU A 163 -19.18 -10.75 23.82
C LEU A 163 -17.96 -11.48 24.38
N TYR A 164 -17.89 -11.73 25.69
CA TYR A 164 -16.75 -12.42 26.29
C TYR A 164 -16.60 -13.84 25.75
N ARG A 165 -17.70 -14.59 25.63
CA ARG A 165 -17.69 -15.94 25.02
C ARG A 165 -17.20 -15.92 23.57
N ALA A 166 -17.54 -14.89 22.79
CA ALA A 166 -17.06 -14.72 21.43
C ALA A 166 -15.56 -14.37 21.38
N LEU A 167 -15.10 -13.48 22.27
CA LEU A 167 -13.69 -13.10 22.37
C LEU A 167 -12.80 -14.29 22.78
N ASP A 168 -13.27 -15.15 23.69
CA ASP A 168 -12.59 -16.39 24.07
C ASP A 168 -12.39 -17.36 22.89
N LEU A 169 -13.27 -17.28 21.88
CA LEU A 169 -13.17 -18.05 20.64
C LEU A 169 -12.33 -17.36 19.55
N GLY A 170 -11.79 -16.17 19.84
CA GLY A 170 -10.94 -15.41 18.91
C GLY A 170 -11.69 -14.45 17.98
N ALA A 171 -12.95 -14.11 18.28
CA ALA A 171 -13.75 -13.24 17.42
C ALA A 171 -13.16 -11.84 17.25
N MET A 172 -13.20 -11.33 16.02
CA MET A 172 -13.20 -9.89 15.77
C MET A 172 -14.64 -9.37 15.90
N ILE A 173 -14.81 -8.17 16.47
CA ILE A 173 -16.12 -7.58 16.73
C ILE A 173 -16.24 -6.27 15.97
N SER A 174 -17.29 -6.11 15.16
CA SER A 174 -17.60 -4.85 14.50
C SER A 174 -18.94 -4.28 14.93
N PHE A 175 -19.03 -2.96 14.85
CA PHE A 175 -20.25 -2.20 15.15
C PHE A 175 -20.65 -1.35 13.95
N THR A 176 -21.96 -1.20 13.77
CA THR A 176 -22.58 -0.36 12.73
C THR A 176 -23.03 0.97 13.31
N GLY A 177 -23.86 1.71 12.57
CA GLY A 177 -24.55 2.88 13.13
C GLY A 177 -25.49 2.56 14.29
N ASN A 178 -25.80 1.29 14.60
CA ASN A 178 -26.67 0.88 15.71
C ASN A 178 -26.23 1.47 17.07
N ILE A 179 -24.93 1.59 17.31
CA ILE A 179 -24.37 2.18 18.54
C ILE A 179 -24.71 3.66 18.70
N THR A 180 -25.04 4.36 17.61
CA THR A 180 -25.41 5.79 17.65
C THR A 180 -26.87 6.02 18.05
N PHE A 181 -27.67 4.97 18.12
CA PHE A 181 -29.12 5.12 18.31
C PHE A 181 -29.45 5.51 19.75
N LYS A 182 -30.46 6.37 19.92
CA LYS A 182 -30.89 6.84 21.25
C LYS A 182 -31.28 5.70 22.23
N LYS A 183 -31.70 4.55 21.70
CA LYS A 183 -32.08 3.36 22.48
C LYS A 183 -31.01 2.27 22.48
N SER A 184 -29.80 2.57 21.99
CA SER A 184 -28.72 1.59 21.99
C SER A 184 -28.35 1.23 23.43
N THR A 185 -28.09 -0.06 23.66
CA THR A 185 -27.62 -0.62 24.94
C THR A 185 -26.23 -1.23 24.80
N LEU A 186 -25.49 -0.83 23.75
CA LEU A 186 -24.21 -1.44 23.37
C LEU A 186 -22.99 -0.66 23.89
N ASP A 187 -23.20 0.40 24.69
CA ASP A 187 -22.13 1.28 25.17
C ASP A 187 -21.05 0.48 25.93
N SER A 188 -21.45 -0.45 26.81
CA SER A 188 -20.51 -1.29 27.56
C SER A 188 -19.74 -2.26 26.66
N GLN A 189 -20.41 -2.87 25.69
CA GLN A 189 -19.77 -3.79 24.74
C GLN A 189 -18.72 -3.05 23.90
N VAL A 190 -19.03 -1.84 23.44
CA VAL A 190 -18.07 -0.99 22.73
C VAL A 190 -16.86 -0.65 23.60
N GLN A 191 -17.03 -0.47 24.91
CA GLN A 191 -15.93 -0.18 25.84
C GLN A 191 -15.07 -1.40 26.16
N GLU A 192 -15.67 -2.59 26.21
CA GLU A 192 -15.02 -3.82 26.67
C GLU A 192 -14.30 -4.60 25.55
N VAL A 193 -14.64 -4.39 24.27
CA VAL A 193 -13.91 -5.05 23.15
C VAL A 193 -12.42 -4.65 23.19
N PRO A 194 -11.46 -5.58 23.19
CA PRO A 194 -10.03 -5.24 23.12
C PRO A 194 -9.67 -4.42 21.87
N ASP A 195 -8.68 -3.54 22.00
CA ASP A 195 -8.23 -2.65 20.93
C ASP A 195 -7.82 -3.42 19.66
N ASP A 196 -7.20 -4.59 19.80
CA ASP A 196 -6.74 -5.46 18.71
C ASP A 196 -7.83 -6.41 18.17
N ARG A 197 -9.09 -6.24 18.60
CA ARG A 197 -10.27 -7.03 18.19
C ARG A 197 -11.43 -6.20 17.65
N LEU A 198 -11.32 -4.87 17.64
CA LEU A 198 -12.37 -3.98 17.20
C LEU A 198 -12.26 -3.64 15.70
N MET A 199 -13.38 -3.73 14.98
CA MET A 199 -13.55 -3.25 13.61
C MET A 199 -14.80 -2.37 13.48
N ILE A 200 -14.99 -1.74 12.32
CA ILE A 200 -16.09 -0.82 12.04
C ILE A 200 -16.71 -1.12 10.69
N GLU A 201 -18.01 -0.88 10.59
CA GLU A 201 -18.76 -1.10 9.37
C GLU A 201 -19.97 -0.17 9.29
N THR A 202 -20.54 -0.04 8.10
CA THR A 202 -21.81 0.65 7.95
C THR A 202 -23.01 -0.29 7.93
N ASP A 203 -22.85 -1.51 7.44
CA ASP A 203 -23.95 -2.39 7.04
C ASP A 203 -24.88 -1.70 6.03
N SER A 204 -24.30 -0.82 5.20
CA SER A 204 -25.05 -0.05 4.21
C SER A 204 -25.75 -0.98 3.25
N PRO A 205 -27.00 -0.69 2.86
CA PRO A 205 -27.77 0.55 3.09
C PRO A 205 -28.61 0.57 4.38
N TYR A 206 -28.38 -0.35 5.32
CA TYR A 206 -29.08 -0.45 6.61
C TYR A 206 -28.36 0.35 7.71
N MET A 207 -28.93 0.35 8.92
CA MET A 207 -28.27 0.88 10.13
C MET A 207 -27.75 2.32 10.09
N THR A 208 -28.38 3.21 9.32
CA THR A 208 -27.95 4.61 9.17
C THR A 208 -27.63 5.29 10.51
N PRO A 209 -26.40 5.81 10.72
CA PRO A 209 -26.02 6.41 11.99
C PRO A 209 -26.68 7.78 12.22
N VAL A 210 -26.81 8.20 13.48
CA VAL A 210 -27.08 9.61 13.84
C VAL A 210 -25.88 10.47 13.39
N PRO A 211 -26.08 11.64 12.77
CA PRO A 211 -27.34 12.38 12.60
C PRO A 211 -28.14 12.08 11.31
N GLN A 212 -27.71 11.12 10.48
CA GLN A 212 -28.32 10.85 9.17
C GLN A 212 -29.56 9.92 9.23
N ARG A 213 -30.09 9.66 10.43
CA ARG A 213 -31.27 8.81 10.64
C ARG A 213 -32.43 9.19 9.74
N GLY A 214 -33.08 8.19 9.15
CA GLY A 214 -34.20 8.36 8.22
C GLY A 214 -33.80 8.49 6.76
N LYS A 215 -32.49 8.54 6.46
CA LYS A 215 -31.92 8.43 5.11
C LYS A 215 -31.37 7.02 4.87
N GLN A 216 -31.15 6.70 3.60
CA GLN A 216 -30.36 5.54 3.19
C GLN A 216 -28.94 5.66 3.77
N ASN A 217 -28.42 4.55 4.32
CA ASN A 217 -27.03 4.52 4.75
C ASN A 217 -26.11 4.32 3.54
N GLU A 218 -24.88 4.79 3.65
CA GLU A 218 -23.83 4.57 2.67
C GLU A 218 -22.45 4.55 3.36
N PRO A 219 -21.41 3.95 2.75
CA PRO A 219 -20.09 3.82 3.36
C PRO A 219 -19.49 5.16 3.81
N SER A 220 -19.79 6.26 3.14
CA SER A 220 -19.36 7.62 3.53
C SER A 220 -19.77 8.02 4.97
N PHE A 221 -20.76 7.34 5.57
CA PHE A 221 -21.20 7.60 6.95
C PHE A 221 -20.39 6.86 8.02
N LEU A 222 -19.42 6.03 7.64
CA LEU A 222 -18.58 5.25 8.54
C LEU A 222 -17.87 6.11 9.60
N GLY A 223 -17.45 7.33 9.24
CA GLY A 223 -16.84 8.28 10.18
C GLY A 223 -17.74 8.64 11.38
N GLN A 224 -19.06 8.48 11.28
CA GLN A 224 -19.98 8.68 12.42
C GLN A 224 -19.91 7.52 13.43
N VAL A 225 -19.67 6.30 12.96
CA VAL A 225 -19.45 5.12 13.81
C VAL A 225 -18.15 5.31 14.60
N VAL A 226 -17.07 5.71 13.91
CA VAL A 226 -15.76 6.01 14.54
C VAL A 226 -15.91 7.05 15.65
N LYS A 227 -16.58 8.17 15.37
CA LYS A 227 -16.80 9.25 16.35
C LYS A 227 -17.58 8.77 17.57
N LYS A 228 -18.58 7.89 17.39
CA LYS A 228 -19.35 7.33 18.51
C LYS A 228 -18.51 6.38 19.35
N ILE A 229 -17.70 5.52 18.74
CA ILE A 229 -16.77 4.65 19.47
C ILE A 229 -15.76 5.50 20.26
N ALA A 230 -15.14 6.49 19.62
CA ALA A 230 -14.18 7.39 20.25
C ALA A 230 -14.78 8.12 21.46
N SER A 231 -16.02 8.60 21.33
CA SER A 231 -16.77 9.22 22.44
C SER A 231 -17.05 8.25 23.58
N LEU A 232 -17.33 6.98 23.30
CA LEU A 232 -17.62 5.97 24.32
C LEU A 232 -16.36 5.50 25.06
N ARG A 233 -15.24 5.40 24.34
CA ARG A 233 -13.93 5.01 24.90
C ARG A 233 -13.12 6.19 25.47
N ASN A 234 -13.58 7.42 25.25
CA ASN A 234 -12.88 8.64 25.66
C ASN A 234 -11.44 8.73 25.11
N VAL A 235 -11.30 8.48 23.80
CA VAL A 235 -10.03 8.56 23.06
C VAL A 235 -10.20 9.39 21.77
N PRO A 236 -9.11 9.86 21.13
CA PRO A 236 -9.21 10.57 19.85
C PRO A 236 -9.84 9.73 18.74
N THR A 237 -10.54 10.38 17.81
CA THR A 237 -11.21 9.70 16.68
C THR A 237 -10.19 9.05 15.74
N GLU A 238 -9.04 9.71 15.57
CA GLU A 238 -7.92 9.28 14.75
C GLU A 238 -7.33 7.95 15.25
N MET A 239 -7.26 7.78 16.57
CA MET A 239 -6.77 6.55 17.20
C MET A 239 -7.71 5.37 16.91
N ILE A 240 -9.03 5.56 17.00
CA ILE A 240 -10.00 4.52 16.65
C ILE A 240 -9.90 4.18 15.16
N ALA A 241 -9.84 5.19 14.29
CA ALA A 241 -9.72 4.98 12.86
C ALA A 241 -8.46 4.18 12.50
N GLU A 242 -7.29 4.59 13.01
CA GLU A 242 -6.03 3.88 12.76
C GLU A 242 -6.08 2.43 13.26
N MET A 243 -6.49 2.23 14.51
CA MET A 243 -6.58 0.90 15.14
C MET A 243 -7.51 -0.04 14.38
N THR A 244 -8.73 0.42 14.07
CA THR A 244 -9.74 -0.39 13.35
C THR A 244 -9.31 -0.69 11.91
N THR A 245 -8.68 0.27 11.23
CA THR A 245 -8.11 0.07 9.89
C THR A 245 -6.97 -0.96 9.93
N GLN A 246 -6.05 -0.89 10.90
CA GLN A 246 -4.99 -1.90 11.06
C GLN A 246 -5.54 -3.29 11.35
N ASN A 247 -6.55 -3.38 12.21
CA ASN A 247 -7.23 -4.64 12.52
C ASN A 247 -7.90 -5.24 11.28
N ALA A 248 -8.65 -4.44 10.51
CA ALA A 248 -9.28 -4.90 9.27
C ALA A 248 -8.25 -5.35 8.24
N ARG A 249 -7.16 -4.59 8.05
CA ARG A 249 -6.07 -4.99 7.14
C ARG A 249 -5.45 -6.32 7.53
N ARG A 250 -5.15 -6.52 8.82
CA ARG A 250 -4.58 -7.78 9.32
C ARG A 250 -5.56 -8.94 9.15
N PHE A 251 -6.83 -8.73 9.51
CA PHE A 251 -7.85 -9.77 9.48
C PHE A 251 -8.19 -10.23 8.07
N PHE A 252 -8.28 -9.30 7.12
CA PHE A 252 -8.61 -9.56 5.72
C PHE A 252 -7.38 -9.68 4.79
N ALA A 253 -6.17 -9.66 5.34
CA ALA A 253 -4.91 -9.68 4.61
C ALA A 253 -4.80 -8.62 3.49
N LEU A 254 -5.36 -7.44 3.73
CA LEU A 254 -5.38 -6.36 2.73
C LEU A 254 -3.99 -5.72 2.58
N PRO A 255 -3.55 -5.44 1.34
CA PRO A 255 -2.28 -4.78 1.11
C PRO A 255 -2.28 -3.38 1.72
N LEU A 256 -1.14 -2.99 2.29
CA LEU A 256 -0.96 -1.65 2.82
C LEU A 256 -0.99 -0.66 1.63
N MET A 257 -2.06 0.13 1.49
CA MET A 257 -2.02 1.31 0.63
C MET A 257 -1.10 2.31 1.32
N ILE A 258 0.19 2.29 0.98
CA ILE A 258 1.08 3.40 1.29
C ILE A 258 0.69 4.50 0.32
N ALA A 259 -0.26 5.33 0.73
CA ALA A 259 -0.47 6.62 0.09
C ALA A 259 0.87 7.36 0.16
N LEU A 260 1.41 7.72 -1.00
CA LEU A 260 2.57 8.58 -1.19
C LEU A 260 2.29 9.99 -0.64
N ALA A 261 2.13 10.13 0.67
CA ALA A 261 2.06 11.38 1.40
C ALA A 261 3.47 11.78 1.85
N PHE A 262 4.41 11.87 0.90
CA PHE A 262 5.82 12.20 1.19
C PHE A 262 6.14 13.71 1.06
N PHE A 263 5.15 14.59 0.91
CA PHE A 263 5.40 16.02 0.68
C PHE A 263 4.83 17.01 1.70
N ALA A 264 4.26 16.55 2.82
CA ALA A 264 3.81 17.49 3.85
C ALA A 264 3.90 16.87 5.23
N LEU A 265 5.10 16.85 5.82
CA LEU A 265 5.35 16.95 7.27
C LEU A 265 6.87 17.03 7.49
N THR A 266 7.40 18.23 7.28
CA THR A 266 8.61 18.68 7.99
C THR A 266 8.31 18.73 9.48
N ASP A 267 9.32 18.35 10.27
CA ASP A 267 9.45 18.46 11.72
C ASP A 267 8.73 17.40 12.57
N LEU A 268 9.45 16.31 12.89
CA LEU A 268 9.67 15.88 14.29
C LEU A 268 10.80 14.81 14.37
N PRO A 269 11.55 14.76 15.49
CA PRO A 269 12.78 14.00 15.64
C PRO A 269 12.51 12.56 16.06
N LEU A 270 13.13 11.59 15.38
CA LEU A 270 13.15 10.19 15.83
C LEU A 270 13.96 10.06 17.13
N HIS A 271 13.29 9.65 18.21
CA HIS A 271 13.96 8.98 19.33
C HIS A 271 13.97 7.48 19.08
N ALA A 272 15.15 6.87 19.17
CA ALA A 272 15.35 5.43 19.10
C ALA A 272 15.24 4.79 20.50
N GLN A 273 14.34 3.81 20.63
CA GLN A 273 14.33 2.75 21.66
C GLN A 273 13.76 1.52 20.96
N GLY A 274 14.23 0.29 21.11
CA GLY A 274 15.31 -0.32 21.87
C GLY A 274 15.25 -1.82 21.55
N ASP A 275 16.40 -2.50 21.59
CA ASP A 275 16.57 -3.89 21.11
C ASP A 275 15.74 -4.94 21.87
N THR A 276 14.97 -5.76 21.14
CA THR A 276 14.69 -7.16 21.49
C THR A 276 14.55 -8.01 20.23
N PRO A 277 15.26 -9.14 20.08
CA PRO A 277 15.20 -9.99 18.89
C PRO A 277 14.08 -11.03 18.99
N GLU A 278 13.12 -11.00 18.06
CA GLU A 278 12.18 -12.10 17.83
C GLU A 278 12.66 -13.02 16.69
N PRO A 279 12.32 -14.33 16.73
CA PRO A 279 12.92 -15.34 15.88
C PRO A 279 12.38 -15.31 14.45
N VAL A 280 13.30 -15.30 13.48
CA VAL A 280 13.01 -15.35 12.04
C VAL A 280 12.53 -16.75 11.66
N VAL A 281 11.25 -16.88 11.28
CA VAL A 281 10.71 -18.07 10.61
C VAL A 281 11.13 -18.01 9.14
N SER A 282 12.02 -18.92 8.74
CA SER A 282 12.45 -19.05 7.33
C SER A 282 11.34 -19.73 6.51
N ILE A 283 10.73 -18.98 5.60
CA ILE A 283 9.81 -19.53 4.59
C ILE A 283 10.64 -20.12 3.46
N ASP A 284 10.44 -21.40 3.16
CA ASP A 284 11.06 -22.09 2.02
C ASP A 284 10.39 -21.61 0.72
N THR A 285 11.13 -20.80 -0.05
CA THR A 285 10.68 -20.15 -1.30
C THR A 285 10.95 -21.01 -2.56
N SER A 286 11.39 -22.25 -2.38
CA SER A 286 11.95 -23.08 -3.47
C SER A 286 10.93 -23.64 -4.47
N GLN A 287 9.61 -23.50 -4.25
CA GLN A 287 8.59 -24.19 -5.07
C GLN A 287 7.60 -23.29 -5.84
N GLN A 288 7.76 -21.96 -5.84
CA GLN A 288 6.87 -21.08 -6.59
C GLN A 288 7.43 -20.82 -8.00
N GLU A 289 6.76 -21.28 -9.05
CA GLU A 289 7.12 -20.95 -10.44
C GLU A 289 7.12 -19.42 -10.64
N ASP A 290 8.17 -18.90 -11.29
CA ASP A 290 8.33 -17.46 -11.51
C ASP A 290 7.43 -17.03 -12.67
N PRO A 291 6.47 -16.10 -12.46
CA PRO A 291 5.63 -15.61 -13.54
C PRO A 291 6.40 -14.74 -14.55
N TYR A 292 7.65 -14.34 -14.26
CA TYR A 292 8.46 -13.49 -15.11
C TYR A 292 9.59 -14.26 -15.81
N ASP A 293 9.70 -14.07 -17.13
CA ASP A 293 10.79 -14.67 -17.92
C ASP A 293 12.17 -14.14 -17.48
N LYS A 294 13.17 -15.01 -17.62
CA LYS A 294 14.57 -14.61 -17.55
C LYS A 294 14.93 -13.72 -18.80
N LEU A 295 15.58 -12.57 -18.61
CA LEU A 295 15.90 -11.34 -19.38
C LEU A 295 17.25 -10.65 -19.00
N PHE A 296 18.40 -11.07 -19.53
CA PHE A 296 19.64 -10.27 -19.39
C PHE A 296 19.52 -9.01 -20.26
N GLY A 297 19.76 -7.81 -19.74
CA GLY A 297 19.41 -6.62 -20.50
C GLY A 297 20.07 -5.30 -20.13
N ILE A 298 20.17 -4.46 -21.16
CA ILE A 298 20.37 -3.01 -21.07
C ILE A 298 18.97 -2.41 -21.15
N ALA A 299 18.57 -1.65 -20.13
CA ALA A 299 17.27 -0.99 -20.11
C ALA A 299 17.45 0.52 -20.14
N PRO A 300 16.84 1.23 -21.11
CA PRO A 300 16.72 2.67 -21.02
C PRO A 300 15.64 3.00 -19.98
N HIS A 301 15.93 4.00 -19.17
CA HIS A 301 15.03 4.57 -18.19
C HIS A 301 14.95 6.07 -18.41
N VAL A 302 13.74 6.54 -18.66
CA VAL A 302 13.43 7.97 -18.74
C VAL A 302 12.84 8.38 -17.41
N THR A 303 13.47 9.33 -16.74
CA THR A 303 13.08 9.78 -15.40
C THR A 303 13.03 11.31 -15.31
N SER A 304 12.20 11.84 -14.41
CA SER A 304 12.40 13.16 -13.85
C SER A 304 13.17 13.03 -12.52
N THR A 305 14.23 13.83 -12.39
CA THR A 305 15.11 13.81 -11.21
C THR A 305 15.04 15.15 -10.50
N THR A 306 14.93 15.10 -9.17
CA THR A 306 15.12 16.25 -8.29
C THR A 306 16.36 16.07 -7.43
N PHE A 307 17.31 17.00 -7.53
CA PHE A 307 18.52 17.00 -6.71
C PHE A 307 18.34 17.84 -5.45
N LEU A 308 18.92 17.35 -4.36
CA LEU A 308 19.08 18.07 -3.09
C LEU A 308 20.56 17.94 -2.69
N ILE A 309 21.27 19.07 -2.61
CA ILE A 309 22.69 19.13 -2.24
C ILE A 309 22.79 19.65 -0.80
N ASP A 310 23.34 18.85 0.11
CA ASP A 310 23.33 19.16 1.55
C ASP A 310 24.49 20.07 1.99
N ARG A 311 25.42 20.43 1.09
CA ARG A 311 26.36 21.54 1.32
C ARG A 311 26.14 22.68 0.35
N VAL A 312 25.73 23.79 0.96
CA VAL A 312 25.48 25.08 0.33
C VAL A 312 24.28 25.07 -0.62
N THR A 313 23.14 25.39 -0.01
CA THR A 313 21.97 26.10 -0.56
C THR A 313 20.90 25.31 -1.31
N GLN A 314 19.65 25.64 -0.93
CA GLN A 314 18.37 25.26 -1.51
C GLN A 314 18.46 25.12 -3.03
N THR A 315 18.63 23.89 -3.49
CA THR A 315 18.39 23.55 -4.89
C THR A 315 17.22 22.60 -4.93
N THR A 316 16.14 23.05 -5.57
CA THR A 316 15.05 22.20 -6.05
C THR A 316 15.02 22.38 -7.55
N ALA A 317 15.75 21.53 -8.28
CA ALA A 317 15.71 21.50 -9.73
C ALA A 317 15.04 20.19 -10.15
N LEU A 318 13.88 20.28 -10.81
CA LEU A 318 13.27 19.14 -11.49
C LEU A 318 13.78 19.15 -12.93
N SER A 319 14.53 18.13 -13.33
CA SER A 319 15.05 18.02 -14.70
C SER A 319 14.90 16.59 -15.21
N PRO A 320 14.57 16.39 -16.50
CA PRO A 320 14.54 15.06 -17.09
C PRO A 320 15.98 14.51 -17.17
N GLY A 321 16.18 13.28 -16.70
CA GLY A 321 17.43 12.55 -16.80
C GLY A 321 17.27 11.31 -17.68
N LEU A 322 18.35 10.94 -18.37
CA LEU A 322 18.47 9.62 -18.99
C LEU A 322 19.27 8.73 -18.06
N TRP A 323 18.67 7.61 -17.70
CA TRP A 323 19.32 6.57 -16.92
C TRP A 323 19.42 5.31 -17.76
N ILE A 324 20.64 4.81 -17.93
CA ILE A 324 20.90 3.53 -18.58
C ILE A 324 21.34 2.56 -17.50
N THR A 325 20.56 1.50 -17.33
CA THR A 325 20.87 0.42 -16.39
C THR A 325 21.33 -0.82 -17.14
N PHE A 326 22.45 -1.37 -16.68
CA PHE A 326 22.84 -2.73 -16.98
C PHE A 326 22.51 -3.56 -15.75
N SER A 327 21.60 -4.51 -15.89
CA SER A 327 21.24 -5.39 -14.79
C SER A 327 21.22 -6.83 -15.27
N PRO A 328 21.78 -7.76 -14.49
CA PRO A 328 21.43 -9.14 -14.65
C PRO A 328 19.95 -9.29 -14.33
N LEU A 329 19.42 -10.39 -14.82
CA LEU A 329 18.06 -10.80 -14.55
C LEU A 329 17.63 -10.71 -13.10
N GLN A 330 16.33 -10.50 -12.89
CA GLN A 330 15.64 -11.00 -11.72
C GLN A 330 15.43 -12.53 -11.88
N PRO A 331 16.25 -13.39 -11.23
CA PRO A 331 15.68 -14.63 -10.71
C PRO A 331 16.18 -14.87 -9.29
N LEU A 332 15.23 -15.00 -8.36
CA LEU A 332 15.35 -15.54 -6.99
C LEU A 332 16.47 -14.99 -6.09
N GLY A 333 16.11 -14.44 -4.93
CA GLY A 333 16.87 -14.60 -3.67
C GLY A 333 18.32 -14.10 -3.60
N TYR A 334 18.84 -13.50 -4.66
CA TYR A 334 20.20 -12.99 -4.76
C TYR A 334 20.19 -11.49 -5.04
N ASN A 335 21.18 -10.82 -4.47
CA ASN A 335 21.42 -9.41 -4.72
C ASN A 335 21.91 -9.24 -6.16
N ARG A 336 21.32 -8.28 -6.90
CA ARG A 336 21.78 -7.98 -8.26
C ARG A 336 22.85 -6.90 -8.21
N LEU A 337 23.90 -7.08 -9.01
CA LEU A 337 24.84 -6.01 -9.27
C LEU A 337 24.25 -5.12 -10.35
N GLN A 338 24.03 -3.86 -10.00
CA GLN A 338 23.44 -2.85 -10.84
C GLN A 338 24.49 -1.81 -11.22
N PHE A 339 24.57 -1.53 -12.52
CA PHE A 339 25.42 -0.48 -13.06
C PHE A 339 24.54 0.58 -13.69
N ASP A 340 24.67 1.79 -13.18
CA ASP A 340 23.82 2.91 -13.56
C ASP A 340 24.67 4.05 -14.10
N PHE A 341 24.38 4.43 -15.33
CA PHE A 341 24.87 5.69 -15.89
C PHE A 341 23.71 6.68 -15.97
N ILE A 342 23.90 7.84 -15.34
CA ILE A 342 22.85 8.87 -15.27
C ILE A 342 23.42 10.16 -15.83
N TYR A 343 22.75 10.62 -16.88
CA TYR A 343 23.02 11.87 -17.55
C TYR A 343 21.84 12.81 -17.32
N THR A 344 22.07 13.88 -16.55
CA THR A 344 21.04 14.89 -16.31
C THR A 344 21.54 16.28 -16.67
N PRO A 345 20.95 16.93 -17.69
CA PRO A 345 21.11 18.36 -17.88
C PRO A 345 20.23 19.08 -16.85
N ALA A 346 20.85 19.70 -15.84
CA ALA A 346 20.12 20.41 -14.80
C ALA A 346 20.49 21.90 -14.77
N ARG A 347 19.47 22.75 -14.58
CA ARG A 347 19.68 24.16 -14.21
C ARG A 347 19.81 24.23 -12.70
N VAL A 348 21.05 24.22 -12.24
CA VAL A 348 21.38 24.30 -10.83
C VAL A 348 21.92 25.70 -10.61
N SER A 349 21.12 26.54 -9.93
CA SER A 349 21.58 27.85 -9.47
C SER A 349 22.58 27.63 -8.34
N THR A 350 23.85 27.39 -8.66
CA THR A 350 24.91 27.40 -7.66
C THR A 350 25.09 28.84 -7.20
N ILE A 351 24.84 29.12 -5.93
CA ILE A 351 25.54 30.24 -5.28
C ILE A 351 27.02 29.88 -5.37
N PRO A 352 27.84 30.67 -6.07
CA PRO A 352 29.20 30.28 -6.33
C PRO A 352 30.00 30.48 -5.02
N ASP A 353 30.99 29.61 -4.76
CA ASP A 353 31.90 29.63 -3.60
C ASP A 353 32.19 31.08 -3.14
N PRO A 354 32.17 31.43 -1.82
CA PRO A 354 32.51 32.77 -1.34
C PRO A 354 33.83 33.35 -1.88
N VAL A 355 34.79 32.52 -2.31
CA VAL A 355 36.01 33.00 -3.01
C VAL A 355 35.68 33.51 -4.42
N SER A 356 34.83 32.78 -5.15
CA SER A 356 34.36 33.15 -6.48
C SER A 356 33.40 34.35 -6.45
N ASP A 357 32.57 34.51 -5.40
CA ASP A 357 31.64 35.64 -5.26
C ASP A 357 32.39 36.99 -5.24
N SER A 358 33.58 37.03 -4.64
CA SER A 358 34.42 38.24 -4.61
C SER A 358 35.06 38.60 -5.96
N VAL A 359 35.34 37.61 -6.81
CA VAL A 359 35.94 37.78 -8.14
C VAL A 359 34.85 38.02 -9.19
N ILE A 360 33.75 37.27 -9.10
CA ILE A 360 32.55 37.39 -9.93
C ILE A 360 31.88 38.75 -9.71
N LYS A 361 31.65 39.20 -8.46
CA LYS A 361 31.14 40.57 -8.21
C LYS A 361 32.09 41.66 -8.69
N LYS A 362 33.41 41.44 -8.62
CA LYS A 362 34.41 42.42 -9.08
C LYS A 362 34.45 42.57 -10.60
N VAL A 363 34.25 41.48 -11.34
CA VAL A 363 34.37 41.46 -12.80
C VAL A 363 33.02 41.62 -13.50
N LEU A 364 31.91 41.18 -12.88
CA LEU A 364 30.62 40.97 -13.56
C LEU A 364 29.43 41.70 -12.93
N GLY A 365 29.57 42.31 -11.74
CA GLY A 365 28.50 43.03 -11.03
C GLY A 365 27.40 42.13 -10.45
N ASP A 366 26.21 42.70 -10.19
CA ASP A 366 25.04 42.00 -9.59
C ASP A 366 24.21 41.18 -10.61
N ARG A 367 24.80 40.69 -11.71
CA ARG A 367 24.05 39.94 -12.72
C ARG A 367 23.82 38.49 -12.28
N GLU A 368 22.56 38.04 -12.28
CA GLU A 368 22.21 36.62 -12.17
C GLU A 368 22.56 35.89 -13.47
N PHE A 369 23.23 34.74 -13.35
CA PHE A 369 23.53 33.88 -14.48
C PHE A 369 22.82 32.53 -14.33
N ASP A 370 22.14 32.10 -15.40
CA ASP A 370 21.60 30.75 -15.57
C ASP A 370 22.69 29.91 -16.26
N PHE A 371 23.37 29.08 -15.47
CA PHE A 371 24.35 28.11 -15.97
C PHE A 371 23.67 26.73 -16.10
N GLU A 372 23.80 26.12 -17.27
CA GLU A 372 23.46 24.71 -17.41
C GLU A 372 24.62 23.88 -16.86
N ASN A 373 24.34 23.09 -15.83
CA ASN A 373 25.28 22.16 -15.24
C ASN A 373 24.90 20.75 -15.69
N ILE A 374 25.90 20.01 -16.16
CA ILE A 374 25.71 18.62 -16.54
C ILE A 374 26.18 17.76 -15.37
N HIS A 375 25.22 17.08 -14.74
CA HIS A 375 25.50 16.12 -13.69
C HIS A 375 25.61 14.72 -14.30
N ASN A 376 26.80 14.12 -14.19
CA ASN A 376 27.01 12.74 -14.58
C ASN A 376 27.41 11.93 -13.36
N THR A 377 26.72 10.81 -13.16
CA THR A 377 27.10 9.84 -12.13
C THR A 377 27.18 8.44 -12.73
N PHE A 378 28.22 7.71 -12.33
CA PHE A 378 28.31 6.28 -12.52
C PHE A 378 28.14 5.61 -11.16
N ASN A 379 27.04 4.89 -10.98
CA ASN A 379 26.79 4.15 -9.76
C ASN A 379 27.08 2.66 -9.99
N PHE A 380 27.87 2.09 -9.07
CA PHE A 380 28.18 0.68 -8.96
C PHE A 380 27.51 0.17 -7.70
N LEU A 381 26.25 -0.25 -7.82
CA LEU A 381 25.40 -0.55 -6.67
C LEU A 381 25.06 -2.03 -6.61
N LEU A 382 25.13 -2.62 -5.43
CA LEU A 382 24.54 -3.91 -5.14
C LEU A 382 23.12 -3.68 -4.64
N GLN A 383 22.12 -4.15 -5.38
CA GLN A 383 20.70 -4.00 -5.04
C GLN A 383 20.12 -5.30 -4.44
N PHE A 384 19.43 -5.13 -3.33
CA PHE A 384 18.69 -6.12 -2.57
C PHE A 384 17.20 -5.96 -2.88
N ASN A 385 16.54 -7.02 -3.34
CA ASN A 385 15.09 -7.02 -3.59
C ASN A 385 14.43 -7.98 -2.60
N TRP A 386 13.45 -7.49 -1.83
CA TRP A 386 12.84 -8.29 -0.77
C TRP A 386 11.83 -9.32 -1.30
N ASN A 387 11.05 -8.95 -2.32
CA ASN A 387 10.01 -9.82 -2.88
C ASN A 387 9.86 -9.62 -4.40
N PRO A 388 10.82 -10.10 -5.22
CA PRO A 388 10.91 -9.83 -6.66
C PRO A 388 9.74 -10.38 -7.50
N LYS A 389 8.92 -11.29 -6.93
CA LYS A 389 7.80 -11.96 -7.61
C LYS A 389 6.48 -11.22 -7.43
N SER A 390 6.45 -10.17 -6.61
CA SER A 390 5.24 -9.40 -6.40
C SER A 390 5.06 -8.36 -7.49
N PHE A 391 3.80 -8.03 -7.75
CA PHE A 391 3.41 -6.90 -8.59
C PHE A 391 4.10 -5.60 -8.14
N ILE A 392 4.30 -5.44 -6.83
CA ILE A 392 5.03 -4.34 -6.20
C ILE A 392 6.26 -4.90 -5.49
N ASN A 393 7.42 -4.28 -5.74
CA ASN A 393 8.70 -4.70 -5.20
C ASN A 393 9.35 -3.55 -4.44
N PHE A 394 9.93 -3.85 -3.29
CA PHE A 394 10.79 -2.92 -2.56
C PHE A 394 12.24 -3.34 -2.71
N TYR A 395 13.12 -2.35 -2.87
CA TYR A 395 14.54 -2.59 -2.96
C TYR A 395 15.35 -1.57 -2.18
N ALA A 396 16.53 -2.03 -1.77
CA ALA A 396 17.59 -1.20 -1.24
C ALA A 396 18.85 -1.44 -2.06
N SER A 397 19.73 -0.46 -2.18
CA SER A 397 21.02 -0.62 -2.82
C SER A 397 22.12 0.09 -2.06
N ILE A 398 23.33 -0.44 -2.18
CA ILE A 398 24.54 0.16 -1.60
C ILE A 398 25.71 -0.09 -2.53
N GLY A 399 26.62 0.86 -2.61
CA GLY A 399 27.86 0.67 -3.36
C GLY A 399 28.63 1.97 -3.51
N TYR A 400 29.24 2.12 -4.68
CA TYR A 400 30.17 3.19 -4.97
C TYR A 400 29.64 4.08 -6.09
N THR A 401 29.73 5.39 -5.92
CA THR A 401 29.32 6.38 -6.91
C THR A 401 30.53 7.20 -7.34
N LEU A 402 30.78 7.21 -8.64
CA LEU A 402 31.67 8.16 -9.29
C LEU A 402 30.86 9.34 -9.82
N PHE A 403 31.28 10.55 -9.51
CA PHE A 403 30.74 11.79 -10.01
C PHE A 403 31.69 12.31 -11.09
N TYR A 404 31.13 12.74 -12.23
CA TYR A 404 31.86 13.37 -13.33
C TYR A 404 31.05 14.59 -13.78
N ASN A 405 31.07 15.67 -13.02
CA ASN A 405 30.22 16.82 -13.29
C ASN A 405 30.97 17.85 -14.12
N SER A 406 30.26 18.46 -15.07
CA SER A 406 30.77 19.60 -15.84
C SER A 406 29.90 20.81 -15.53
N TYR A 407 30.53 21.87 -15.03
CA TYR A 407 29.86 23.11 -14.66
C TYR A 407 30.07 24.19 -15.72
N GLY A 408 29.02 24.94 -16.07
CA GLY A 408 29.13 26.11 -16.95
C GLY A 408 29.35 25.80 -18.44
N VAL A 409 28.77 24.70 -18.95
CA VAL A 409 28.95 24.24 -20.33
C VAL A 409 28.46 25.30 -21.35
N ASP A 410 29.30 25.62 -22.34
CA ASP A 410 29.01 26.44 -23.54
C ASP A 410 28.84 27.98 -23.42
N LYS A 411 29.52 28.69 -22.52
CA LYS A 411 29.53 30.18 -22.59
C LYS A 411 30.89 30.85 -22.40
N ILE A 412 31.39 31.47 -23.48
CA ILE A 412 32.39 32.54 -23.40
C ILE A 412 31.68 33.78 -22.85
N LEU A 413 32.10 34.25 -21.67
CA LEU A 413 31.65 35.52 -21.13
C LEU A 413 32.40 36.66 -21.85
N ILE A 414 31.74 37.25 -22.85
CA ILE A 414 32.20 38.50 -23.47
C ILE A 414 31.90 39.62 -22.48
N THR A 415 32.93 40.15 -21.85
CA THR A 415 32.84 41.34 -20.99
C THR A 415 33.52 42.53 -21.66
N ASP A 416 33.17 43.76 -21.26
CA ASP A 416 33.81 44.99 -21.75
C ASP A 416 35.32 45.08 -21.42
N VAL A 417 35.88 44.12 -20.69
CA VAL A 417 37.27 44.05 -20.21
C VAL A 417 38.07 42.91 -20.87
N GLY A 418 37.47 42.20 -21.83
CA GLY A 418 38.09 41.09 -22.56
C GLY A 418 37.40 39.74 -22.32
N ASP A 419 37.69 38.78 -23.22
CA ASP A 419 37.20 37.41 -23.14
C ASP A 419 37.76 36.74 -21.87
N THR A 420 36.91 36.57 -20.86
CA THR A 420 37.30 35.84 -19.64
C THR A 420 36.66 34.48 -19.71
N ASN A 421 37.46 33.46 -20.00
CA ASN A 421 37.01 32.08 -19.97
C ASN A 421 36.86 31.65 -18.49
N LEU A 422 35.66 31.79 -17.94
CA LEU A 422 35.26 31.08 -16.72
C LEU A 422 35.09 29.62 -17.12
N GLY A 423 36.23 28.92 -17.20
CA GLY A 423 36.36 27.67 -17.93
C GLY A 423 35.36 26.60 -17.51
N ASN A 424 35.14 25.65 -18.41
CA ASN A 424 34.55 24.36 -18.07
C ASN A 424 35.39 23.76 -16.93
N PHE A 425 34.80 23.64 -15.74
CA PHE A 425 35.41 22.91 -14.65
C PHE A 425 34.79 21.52 -14.62
N ASP A 426 35.61 20.51 -14.86
CA ASP A 426 35.26 19.10 -14.71
C ASP A 426 35.71 18.65 -13.32
N GLU A 427 34.76 18.17 -12.51
CA GLU A 427 35.03 17.56 -11.21
C GLU A 427 34.79 16.06 -11.29
N THR A 428 35.84 15.28 -10.97
CA THR A 428 35.75 13.82 -10.85
C THR A 428 36.02 13.40 -9.42
N GLU A 429 34.98 12.91 -8.74
CA GLU A 429 35.05 12.53 -7.33
C GLU A 429 34.37 11.17 -7.11
N GLY A 430 34.72 10.52 -6.00
CA GLY A 430 34.22 9.18 -5.67
C GLY A 430 33.63 9.09 -4.26
N GLY A 431 32.59 8.28 -4.08
CA GLY A 431 31.84 8.23 -2.83
C GLY A 431 31.06 6.95 -2.59
N LEU A 432 30.50 6.84 -1.39
CA LEU A 432 29.49 5.81 -1.09
C LEU A 432 28.14 6.26 -1.64
N GLY A 433 27.47 5.37 -2.36
CA GLY A 433 26.11 5.55 -2.85
C GLY A 433 25.19 4.50 -2.27
N GLY A 434 23.92 4.85 -2.13
CA GLY A 434 22.86 3.89 -1.83
C GLY A 434 21.50 4.44 -2.23
N ALA A 435 20.56 3.55 -2.49
CA ALA A 435 19.20 3.94 -2.84
C ALA A 435 18.18 3.08 -2.10
N LEU A 436 17.00 3.65 -1.88
CA LEU A 436 15.81 2.93 -1.46
C LEU A 436 14.72 3.25 -2.48
N GLY A 437 13.98 2.24 -2.91
CA GLY A 437 12.95 2.46 -3.92
C GLY A 437 11.94 1.33 -4.02
N LEU A 438 10.96 1.57 -4.86
CA LEU A 438 9.96 0.60 -5.25
C LEU A 438 9.81 0.53 -6.77
N THR A 439 9.45 -0.66 -7.27
CA THR A 439 9.13 -0.90 -8.68
C THR A 439 7.85 -1.70 -8.82
N MET A 440 7.01 -1.35 -9.79
CA MET A 440 5.83 -2.12 -10.17
C MET A 440 6.08 -2.87 -11.47
N ASN A 441 5.92 -4.19 -11.52
CA ASN A 441 6.23 -4.97 -12.72
C ASN A 441 4.96 -5.20 -13.56
N LEU A 442 4.89 -4.61 -14.75
CA LEU A 442 3.79 -4.78 -15.71
C LEU A 442 4.26 -5.60 -16.92
N GLU A 443 3.71 -6.79 -17.12
CA GLU A 443 4.00 -7.60 -18.30
C GLU A 443 3.30 -7.03 -19.54
N THR A 444 4.04 -6.89 -20.65
CA THR A 444 3.54 -6.34 -21.91
C THR A 444 3.97 -7.20 -23.11
N PRO A 445 3.20 -7.24 -24.22
CA PRO A 445 3.51 -8.07 -25.40
C PRO A 445 4.78 -7.72 -26.23
N PRO A 446 5.70 -6.86 -25.75
CA PRO A 446 7.12 -7.00 -26.15
C PRO A 446 8.15 -6.99 -25.00
N GLY A 447 7.73 -6.92 -23.73
CA GLY A 447 8.65 -6.59 -22.63
C GLY A 447 7.98 -6.52 -21.25
N ILE A 448 8.73 -6.06 -20.25
CA ILE A 448 8.19 -5.64 -18.96
C ILE A 448 8.33 -4.12 -18.88
N VAL A 449 7.25 -3.44 -18.53
CA VAL A 449 7.25 -2.02 -18.18
C VAL A 449 7.26 -1.93 -16.66
N ALA A 450 8.21 -1.18 -16.10
CA ALA A 450 8.32 -1.00 -14.67
C ALA A 450 8.33 0.48 -14.27
N PRO A 451 7.19 1.03 -13.83
CA PRO A 451 7.17 2.30 -13.11
C PRO A 451 8.02 2.19 -11.83
N THR A 452 8.83 3.20 -11.57
CA THR A 452 9.78 3.24 -10.46
C THR A 452 9.72 4.56 -9.71
N ALA A 453 9.89 4.48 -8.39
CA ALA A 453 10.15 5.61 -7.53
C ALA A 453 11.35 5.27 -6.64
N GLU A 454 12.38 6.11 -6.68
CA GLU A 454 13.65 5.87 -6.01
C GLU A 454 14.12 7.13 -5.29
N PHE A 455 14.56 6.96 -4.05
CA PHE A 455 15.40 7.92 -3.34
C PHE A 455 16.84 7.42 -3.37
N HIS A 456 17.72 8.17 -4.01
CA HIS A 456 19.12 7.85 -4.15
C HIS A 456 19.97 8.86 -3.38
N TYR A 457 20.77 8.38 -2.45
CA TYR A 457 21.69 9.17 -1.66
C TYR A 457 23.13 8.79 -2.01
N SER A 458 23.98 9.78 -2.23
CA SER A 458 25.40 9.54 -2.43
C SER A 458 26.23 10.55 -1.68
N GLN A 459 27.24 10.06 -0.98
CA GLN A 459 28.16 10.84 -0.18
C GLN A 459 29.56 10.66 -0.75
N VAL A 460 30.16 11.73 -1.23
CA VAL A 460 31.58 11.75 -1.63
C VAL A 460 32.44 11.48 -0.40
N LEU A 461 33.37 10.52 -0.51
CA LEU A 461 34.34 10.20 0.53
C LEU A 461 35.73 10.56 0.03
N GLY A 462 36.29 11.67 0.47
CA GLY A 462 37.61 12.10 0.04
C GLY A 462 38.28 13.07 0.99
N ASP A 463 39.54 12.78 1.31
CA ASP A 463 40.51 13.70 1.93
C ASP A 463 41.47 14.18 0.82
N ARG A 464 41.21 15.38 0.26
CA ARG A 464 42.02 16.19 -0.72
C ARG A 464 41.72 15.95 -2.21
N LEU A 465 41.38 17.00 -2.97
CA LEU A 465 42.33 18.05 -3.41
C LEU A 465 41.73 19.47 -3.56
N LEU A 466 40.79 19.88 -2.71
CA LEU A 466 40.60 21.29 -2.36
C LEU A 466 40.83 21.48 -0.86
N SER A 467 41.31 22.66 -0.50
CA SER A 467 42.25 22.83 0.61
C SER A 467 41.76 22.35 1.98
N ARG A 468 42.73 21.84 2.74
CA ARG A 468 42.76 21.39 4.14
C ARG A 468 42.16 22.32 5.22
N ARG A 469 41.16 23.15 4.93
CA ARG A 469 40.54 24.05 5.90
C ARG A 469 39.04 23.82 6.13
N HIS A 470 38.30 23.27 5.19
CA HIS A 470 36.84 23.11 5.36
C HIS A 470 36.49 21.65 5.08
N GLY A 471 36.03 20.96 6.12
CA GLY A 471 35.74 19.52 6.07
C GLY A 471 34.47 19.26 5.28
N ASP A 472 34.52 19.47 3.96
CA ASP A 472 33.40 19.47 3.03
C ASP A 472 32.97 18.07 2.57
N VAL A 473 31.90 17.57 3.18
CA VAL A 473 31.12 16.41 2.76
C VAL A 473 30.11 16.88 1.72
N PHE A 474 30.31 16.53 0.45
CA PHE A 474 29.33 16.72 -0.61
C PHE A 474 28.38 15.51 -0.63
N ALA A 475 27.11 15.74 -0.27
CA ALA A 475 26.07 14.74 -0.34
C ALA A 475 25.06 15.13 -1.43
N LEU A 476 24.84 14.22 -2.36
CA LEU A 476 23.88 14.33 -3.43
C LEU A 476 22.70 13.41 -3.13
N SER A 477 21.57 13.98 -2.74
CA SER A 477 20.31 13.24 -2.65
C SER A 477 19.50 13.48 -3.90
N GLN A 478 18.84 12.45 -4.40
CA GLN A 478 18.05 12.49 -5.62
C GLN A 478 16.72 11.76 -5.41
N ILE A 479 15.64 12.37 -5.85
CA ILE A 479 14.37 11.69 -6.03
C ILE A 479 14.20 11.44 -7.53
N ARG A 480 13.98 10.17 -7.91
CA ARG A 480 13.79 9.76 -9.30
C ARG A 480 12.43 9.11 -9.44
N LEU A 481 11.65 9.60 -10.41
CA LEU A 481 10.41 9.00 -10.85
C LEU A 481 10.54 8.66 -12.32
N GLY A 482 10.23 7.44 -12.74
CA GLY A 482 10.31 7.10 -14.14
C GLY A 482 9.86 5.70 -14.49
N ILE A 483 10.04 5.35 -15.76
CA ILE A 483 9.59 4.08 -16.34
C ILE A 483 10.78 3.35 -16.96
N ILE A 484 11.02 2.13 -16.50
CA ILE A 484 12.03 1.24 -17.08
C ILE A 484 11.34 0.28 -18.04
N PHE A 485 11.88 0.14 -19.26
CA PHE A 485 11.41 -0.87 -20.20
C PHE A 485 12.45 -1.98 -20.33
N TYR A 486 12.04 -3.21 -19.99
CA TYR A 486 12.84 -4.42 -20.15
C TYR A 486 12.33 -5.18 -21.39
N PRO A 487 12.97 -5.03 -22.56
CA PRO A 487 12.58 -5.78 -23.74
C PRO A 487 12.77 -7.29 -23.54
N LYS A 488 11.84 -8.12 -24.04
CA LYS A 488 12.00 -9.60 -24.06
C LYS A 488 12.99 -10.04 -25.15
N ILE A 489 14.28 -9.74 -24.97
CA ILE A 489 15.32 -10.02 -25.99
C ILE A 489 15.53 -11.53 -26.20
N SER A 490 15.30 -12.37 -25.19
CA SER A 490 15.46 -13.83 -25.26
C SER A 490 14.62 -14.47 -26.38
N GLN A 491 13.37 -14.03 -26.57
CA GLN A 491 12.51 -14.49 -27.66
C GLN A 491 13.05 -14.12 -29.05
N TYR A 492 13.77 -12.99 -29.18
CA TYR A 492 14.36 -12.55 -30.44
C TYR A 492 15.69 -13.23 -30.76
N LEU A 493 16.45 -13.63 -29.74
CA LEU A 493 17.76 -14.28 -29.90
C LEU A 493 17.67 -15.82 -29.89
N GLY A 494 16.49 -16.40 -29.64
CA GLY A 494 16.32 -17.86 -29.55
C GLY A 494 17.08 -18.48 -28.37
N LEU A 495 17.36 -17.69 -27.33
CA LEU A 495 18.07 -18.14 -26.14
C LEU A 495 17.06 -18.61 -25.10
N ASP A 496 17.08 -19.90 -24.78
CA ASP A 496 16.38 -20.41 -23.60
C ASP A 496 17.21 -20.06 -22.36
N LEU A 497 16.87 -18.95 -21.71
CA LEU A 497 17.56 -18.46 -20.52
C LEU A 497 17.17 -19.22 -19.24
N ARG A 498 16.37 -20.29 -19.35
CA ARG A 498 15.94 -21.12 -18.20
C ARG A 498 17.05 -22.04 -17.71
N GLU A 499 17.90 -22.53 -18.62
CA GLU A 499 19.20 -23.21 -18.34
C GLU A 499 20.29 -22.21 -17.93
#